data_AF-A0A2T8IM43-F1
#
_entry.id   AF-A0A2T8IM43-F1
#
_cell.length_a   1.000
_cell.length_b   1.000
_cell.length_c   1.000
_cell.angle_alpha   90.00
_cell.angle_beta   90.00
_cell.angle_gamma   90.00
#
_symmetry.space_group_name_H-M   'P 1'
#
loop_
_entity.id
_entity.type
_entity.pdbx_description
1 polymer ?
#
loop_
_entity_poly.entity_id
_entity_poly.type
_entity_poly.pdbx_seq_one_letter_code
_entity_poly.pdbx_strand_id
1 'polypeptide(L)'
;MGNALRCFGGEDDHHGGGGHYPYYQPQYYSHDPTAAVPRPHQQALGRHGVSPATVGGGALRQQAAGPNIGHLQWSNGVLANGVAASQYQNNTEDIDESSAEGLRDAKSYAKANPMLIQVPVLGTRRKFWRLSDNATRISRKLALILRSQHSVGKFLSAPLQVSNVWIGSTGTVKLRGVSFNGEGFSIERVRDDYKNLSKVLQALIRISGGNVAKLPPDYSGFLALLGDDNLRMKDEFLIVNNAALLPMKNRTEVFLMLHERIVKYLGRTNKAKKKSILSKLPYENDWLDTARANAQINQWVVNAQNEYKKTQSDLLRLNRNVRSHLHEYNDDDIEEILYCEWPELLAVMVKMLHLEGELEVTDIQNKFG
;
A
#
# COMPACT_ATOMS: atom_id res chain seq x y z
N MET A 1 -35.89 -4.05 -16.26
CA MET A 1 -35.06 -5.21 -16.70
C MET A 1 -33.66 -4.97 -16.14
N GLY A 2 -33.04 -5.96 -15.51
CA GLY A 2 -31.76 -5.77 -14.80
C GLY A 2 -30.55 -6.04 -15.70
N ASN A 3 -29.54 -5.16 -15.64
CA ASN A 3 -28.22 -5.44 -16.19
C ASN A 3 -27.49 -6.37 -15.21
N ALA A 4 -27.23 -7.63 -15.60
CA ALA A 4 -26.46 -8.55 -14.77
C ALA A 4 -24.98 -8.10 -14.72
N LEU A 5 -24.41 -7.99 -13.52
CA LEU A 5 -23.03 -7.51 -13.33
C LEU A 5 -22.04 -8.41 -14.08
N ARG A 6 -21.15 -7.84 -14.88
CA ARG A 6 -20.18 -8.62 -15.69
C ARG A 6 -18.95 -9.07 -14.88
N CYS A 7 -19.20 -9.54 -13.66
CA CYS A 7 -18.19 -10.11 -12.77
C CYS A 7 -17.54 -11.34 -13.43
N PHE A 8 -16.23 -11.30 -13.62
CA PHE A 8 -15.46 -12.46 -14.06
C PHE A 8 -15.72 -13.66 -13.14
N GLY A 9 -16.05 -14.81 -13.73
CA GLY A 9 -16.25 -16.06 -13.01
C GLY A 9 -14.98 -16.53 -12.29
N GLY A 10 -15.14 -17.41 -11.30
CA GLY A 10 -13.99 -18.01 -10.62
C GLY A 10 -13.22 -18.94 -11.56
N GLU A 11 -11.97 -18.58 -11.88
CA GLU A 11 -11.00 -19.48 -12.50
C GLU A 11 -10.49 -20.54 -11.49
N ASP A 12 -11.40 -21.38 -10.97
CA ASP A 12 -11.01 -22.65 -10.37
C ASP A 12 -11.11 -23.74 -11.46
N ASP A 13 -9.94 -24.25 -11.85
CA ASP A 13 -9.67 -25.45 -12.66
C ASP A 13 -10.20 -25.51 -14.13
N HIS A 14 -9.74 -24.62 -15.02
CA HIS A 14 -9.56 -24.92 -16.46
C HIS A 14 -8.35 -24.20 -17.10
N HIS A 15 -7.91 -24.68 -18.28
CA HIS A 15 -6.62 -24.30 -18.89
C HIS A 15 -6.69 -23.04 -19.79
N GLY A 16 -5.60 -22.24 -19.76
CA GLY A 16 -5.08 -21.56 -20.96
C GLY A 16 -5.83 -20.34 -21.49
N GLY A 17 -5.83 -19.22 -20.76
CA GLY A 17 -6.31 -17.91 -21.24
C GLY A 17 -5.28 -16.79 -21.05
N GLY A 18 -4.74 -16.24 -22.14
CA GLY A 18 -3.77 -15.14 -22.13
C GLY A 18 -4.42 -13.76 -21.96
N GLY A 19 -4.86 -13.41 -20.76
CA GLY A 19 -5.46 -12.11 -20.46
C GLY A 19 -4.41 -11.00 -20.24
N HIS A 20 -4.08 -10.24 -21.28
CA HIS A 20 -3.21 -9.05 -21.18
C HIS A 20 -3.99 -7.87 -20.58
N TYR A 21 -3.66 -7.48 -19.34
CA TYR A 21 -4.23 -6.29 -18.70
C TYR A 21 -3.49 -5.02 -19.17
N PRO A 22 -4.19 -3.92 -19.48
CA PRO A 22 -3.55 -2.66 -19.82
C PRO A 22 -2.84 -2.09 -18.59
N TYR A 23 -1.52 -1.95 -18.67
CA TYR A 23 -0.76 -1.25 -17.63
C TYR A 23 -1.13 0.23 -17.63
N TYR A 24 -1.29 0.79 -16.43
CA TYR A 24 -1.31 2.24 -16.25
C TYR A 24 0.08 2.78 -16.62
N GLN A 25 0.22 3.38 -17.79
CA GLN A 25 1.48 3.99 -18.23
C GLN A 25 1.54 5.42 -17.71
N PRO A 26 2.45 5.77 -16.77
CA PRO A 26 2.55 7.14 -16.28
C PRO A 26 3.02 8.04 -17.42
N GLN A 27 2.28 9.13 -17.69
CA GLN A 27 2.74 10.18 -18.58
C GLN A 27 3.85 10.97 -17.88
N TYR A 28 5.09 10.50 -18.03
CA TYR A 28 6.27 11.31 -17.76
C TYR A 28 6.26 12.51 -18.72
N TYR A 29 5.91 13.68 -18.19
CA TYR A 29 6.23 14.95 -18.84
C TYR A 29 7.74 15.16 -18.76
N SER A 30 8.46 14.73 -19.79
CA SER A 30 9.85 15.12 -19.99
C SER A 30 9.93 16.63 -20.20
N HIS A 31 10.33 17.36 -19.16
CA HIS A 31 10.88 18.69 -19.34
C HIS A 31 12.27 18.58 -19.98
N ASP A 32 12.35 18.91 -21.27
CA ASP A 32 13.59 19.37 -21.89
C ASP A 32 13.52 20.91 -22.07
N PRO A 33 14.65 21.63 -22.04
CA PRO A 33 14.67 23.05 -21.68
C PRO A 33 14.61 24.03 -22.88
N THR A 34 14.43 25.30 -22.53
CA THR A 34 14.63 26.51 -23.36
C THR A 34 13.73 26.71 -24.59
N ALA A 35 12.69 27.54 -24.39
CA ALA A 35 12.20 28.46 -25.42
C ALA A 35 12.15 29.88 -24.82
N ALA A 36 12.52 30.90 -25.61
CA ALA A 36 12.78 32.25 -25.10
C ALA A 36 11.51 33.12 -24.95
N VAL A 37 11.65 34.21 -24.18
CA VAL A 37 10.58 35.19 -23.89
C VAL A 37 10.01 35.81 -25.18
N PRO A 38 8.69 35.85 -25.38
CA PRO A 38 8.07 36.53 -26.52
C PRO A 38 8.14 38.06 -26.36
N ARG A 39 8.51 38.76 -27.43
CA ARG A 39 8.34 40.22 -27.57
C ARG A 39 7.16 40.54 -28.51
N PRO A 40 6.49 41.70 -28.36
CA PRO A 40 5.21 41.98 -29.01
C PRO A 40 5.32 42.36 -30.50
N HIS A 41 4.19 42.26 -31.19
CA HIS A 41 4.03 42.46 -32.63
C HIS A 41 4.40 43.87 -33.13
N GLN A 42 5.02 43.95 -34.32
CA GLN A 42 4.76 45.04 -35.28
C GLN A 42 4.75 44.54 -36.74
N GLN A 43 3.69 44.95 -37.44
CA GLN A 43 3.54 45.32 -38.86
C GLN A 43 4.21 44.51 -40.00
N ALA A 44 3.30 43.98 -40.82
CA ALA A 44 3.42 43.52 -42.20
C ALA A 44 4.30 44.34 -43.17
N LEU A 45 4.90 43.64 -44.16
CA LEU A 45 4.75 43.83 -45.63
C LEU A 45 5.81 42.97 -46.40
N GLY A 46 5.49 42.48 -47.60
CA GLY A 46 6.45 41.80 -48.49
C GLY A 46 5.85 40.60 -49.26
N ARG A 47 6.13 40.49 -50.57
CA ARG A 47 5.54 39.49 -51.48
C ARG A 47 6.47 39.18 -52.67
N HIS A 48 6.36 37.97 -53.24
CA HIS A 48 6.97 37.48 -54.51
C HIS A 48 8.46 36.99 -54.48
N GLY A 49 8.77 36.07 -55.43
CA GLY A 49 10.09 35.43 -55.66
C GLY A 49 10.09 33.91 -55.37
N VAL A 50 9.53 33.00 -56.18
CA VAL A 50 9.85 32.57 -57.58
C VAL A 50 11.12 31.70 -57.69
N SER A 51 10.91 30.39 -57.91
CA SER A 51 11.89 29.34 -58.34
C SER A 51 12.07 29.35 -59.89
N PRO A 52 12.87 28.48 -60.59
CA PRO A 52 13.52 27.19 -60.22
C PRO A 52 15.07 27.35 -60.16
N ALA A 53 16.03 26.52 -60.62
CA ALA A 53 16.12 25.29 -61.43
C ALA A 53 17.56 24.67 -61.29
N THR A 54 18.00 23.48 -61.76
CA THR A 54 17.41 22.31 -62.47
C THR A 54 18.34 21.08 -62.36
N VAL A 55 17.83 19.85 -62.58
CA VAL A 55 18.58 18.59 -62.95
C VAL A 55 19.54 18.00 -61.88
N GLY A 56 19.65 16.67 -61.70
CA GLY A 56 18.84 15.56 -62.24
C GLY A 56 19.56 14.20 -62.26
N GLY A 57 18.79 13.11 -62.32
CA GLY A 57 19.28 11.71 -62.43
C GLY A 57 19.73 11.06 -61.10
N GLY A 58 19.42 9.78 -60.81
CA GLY A 58 18.49 8.87 -61.49
C GLY A 58 18.80 7.39 -61.21
N ALA A 59 17.75 6.57 -61.00
CA ALA A 59 17.78 5.09 -60.95
C ALA A 59 18.56 4.43 -59.78
N LEU A 60 18.25 3.21 -59.29
CA LEU A 60 17.06 2.34 -59.40
C LEU A 60 17.09 1.26 -58.26
N ARG A 61 15.91 0.73 -57.87
CA ARG A 61 15.54 -0.67 -57.50
C ARG A 61 16.59 -1.68 -56.95
N GLN A 62 16.29 -2.64 -56.06
CA GLN A 62 15.05 -3.04 -55.33
C GLN A 62 15.34 -4.10 -54.23
N GLN A 63 14.32 -4.39 -53.39
CA GLN A 63 13.94 -5.65 -52.69
C GLN A 63 15.02 -6.69 -52.27
N ALA A 64 15.11 -7.21 -51.04
CA ALA A 64 14.16 -7.59 -49.96
C ALA A 64 13.73 -9.08 -49.94
N ALA A 65 14.12 -9.81 -48.89
CA ALA A 65 13.48 -11.02 -48.35
C ALA A 65 14.03 -11.33 -46.94
N GLY A 66 13.22 -11.96 -46.08
CA GLY A 66 13.64 -12.78 -44.94
C GLY A 66 12.99 -14.16 -45.07
N PRO A 67 12.68 -14.90 -43.99
CA PRO A 67 13.16 -14.82 -42.61
C PRO A 67 13.96 -16.10 -42.22
N ASN A 68 14.21 -16.36 -40.93
CA ASN A 68 14.50 -17.74 -40.49
C ASN A 68 14.14 -18.01 -39.02
N ILE A 69 13.87 -19.28 -38.70
CA ILE A 69 13.47 -19.78 -37.37
C ILE A 69 14.61 -20.62 -36.79
N GLY A 70 14.96 -20.42 -35.51
CA GLY A 70 16.11 -21.07 -34.86
C GLY A 70 15.86 -21.41 -33.40
N HIS A 71 15.63 -22.70 -33.15
CA HIS A 71 15.38 -23.41 -31.90
C HIS A 71 16.51 -23.30 -30.84
N LEU A 72 16.33 -24.00 -29.69
CA LEU A 72 17.31 -24.34 -28.62
C LEU A 72 17.47 -23.33 -27.47
N GLN A 73 17.82 -23.72 -26.24
CA GLN A 73 17.56 -24.98 -25.50
C GLN A 73 17.78 -24.70 -23.99
N TRP A 74 17.03 -25.39 -23.11
CA TRP A 74 17.21 -25.30 -21.67
C TRP A 74 18.46 -26.10 -21.24
N SER A 75 19.41 -25.45 -20.57
CA SER A 75 20.67 -26.06 -20.10
C SER A 75 20.93 -25.71 -18.63
N ASN A 76 20.92 -26.71 -17.75
CA ASN A 76 21.40 -26.57 -16.38
C ASN A 76 22.94 -26.59 -16.37
N GLY A 77 23.57 -25.57 -15.81
CA GLY A 77 25.01 -25.51 -15.59
C GLY A 77 25.31 -25.00 -14.18
N VAL A 78 25.85 -25.87 -13.33
CA VAL A 78 26.29 -25.51 -11.96
C VAL A 78 27.73 -25.03 -12.02
N LEU A 79 28.03 -23.85 -11.48
CA LEU A 79 29.35 -23.55 -10.91
C LEU A 79 29.33 -22.40 -9.90
N ALA A 80 30.33 -22.41 -9.02
CA ALA A 80 30.36 -21.82 -7.70
C ALA A 80 30.47 -20.28 -7.59
N ASN A 81 30.06 -19.79 -6.40
CA ASN A 81 30.62 -18.65 -5.66
C ASN A 81 30.81 -17.29 -6.37
N GLY A 82 29.84 -16.40 -6.16
CA GLY A 82 30.05 -14.95 -6.22
C GLY A 82 29.05 -14.23 -5.33
N VAL A 83 29.46 -13.77 -4.13
CA VAL A 83 28.59 -13.01 -3.23
C VAL A 83 28.49 -11.57 -3.75
N ALA A 84 27.67 -11.36 -4.77
CA ALA A 84 27.28 -10.05 -5.24
C ALA A 84 26.32 -9.42 -4.22
N ALA A 85 26.86 -8.74 -3.21
CA ALA A 85 26.09 -7.90 -2.32
C ALA A 85 25.43 -6.79 -3.15
N SER A 86 24.11 -6.89 -3.33
CA SER A 86 23.35 -5.89 -4.09
C SER A 86 23.47 -4.55 -3.38
N GLN A 87 24.09 -3.57 -4.05
CA GLN A 87 24.18 -2.20 -3.56
C GLN A 87 22.79 -1.57 -3.55
N TYR A 88 22.03 -1.82 -2.49
CA TYR A 88 20.88 -1.00 -2.14
C TYR A 88 21.41 0.41 -1.91
N GLN A 89 21.14 1.30 -2.86
CA GLN A 89 21.21 2.72 -2.60
C GLN A 89 20.18 3.01 -1.50
N ASN A 90 20.67 3.16 -0.28
CA ASN A 90 19.85 3.70 0.79
C ASN A 90 19.43 5.10 0.35
N ASN A 91 18.12 5.30 0.17
CA ASN A 91 17.55 6.64 0.14
C ASN A 91 17.55 7.20 1.57
N THR A 92 18.75 7.35 2.14
CA THR A 92 19.02 8.45 3.07
C THR A 92 18.96 9.73 2.24
N GLU A 93 17.74 10.20 2.00
CA GLU A 93 17.52 11.64 1.95
C GLU A 93 18.05 12.18 3.27
N ASP A 94 19.19 12.88 3.23
CA ASP A 94 19.73 13.56 4.40
C ASP A 94 18.62 14.44 4.99
N ILE A 95 18.35 14.26 6.30
CA ILE A 95 17.14 14.78 6.92
C ILE A 95 17.20 16.30 6.96
N ASP A 96 16.61 16.93 5.95
CA ASP A 96 16.64 18.37 5.75
C ASP A 96 16.20 19.11 7.02
N GLU A 97 17.15 19.86 7.59
CA GLU A 97 16.93 20.74 8.73
C GLU A 97 16.36 22.11 8.33
N SER A 98 16.38 22.44 7.02
CA SER A 98 15.86 23.71 6.49
C SER A 98 14.36 23.70 6.16
N SER A 99 13.73 22.51 6.08
CA SER A 99 12.29 22.34 5.85
C SER A 99 11.44 23.18 6.81
N ALA A 100 10.84 24.26 6.29
CA ALA A 100 10.19 25.32 7.07
C ALA A 100 8.83 24.93 7.70
N GLU A 101 8.56 23.64 7.93
CA GLU A 101 7.44 23.22 8.77
C GLU A 101 7.72 23.54 10.24
N GLY A 102 6.88 24.39 10.84
CA GLY A 102 6.90 24.67 12.27
C GLY A 102 6.51 23.45 13.12
N LEU A 103 7.49 22.58 13.39
CA LEU A 103 7.36 21.40 14.25
C LEU A 103 6.82 21.79 15.63
N ARG A 104 5.72 21.16 16.04
CA ARG A 104 5.08 21.34 17.35
C ARG A 104 5.37 20.13 18.23
N ASP A 105 5.34 20.30 19.55
CA ASP A 105 5.35 19.14 20.45
C ASP A 105 4.09 18.28 20.20
N ALA A 106 4.21 16.96 20.33
CA ALA A 106 3.12 16.05 19.97
C ALA A 106 1.88 16.20 20.88
N LYS A 107 2.01 16.74 22.09
CA LYS A 107 0.88 16.99 23.00
C LYS A 107 0.06 18.18 22.52
N SER A 108 0.70 19.26 22.06
CA SER A 108 0.02 20.40 21.41
C SER A 108 -0.54 20.03 20.04
N TYR A 109 0.17 19.20 19.26
CA TYR A 109 -0.37 18.68 17.99
C TYR A 109 -1.64 17.85 18.21
N ALA A 110 -1.59 16.85 19.09
CA ALA A 110 -2.72 15.94 19.34
C ALA A 110 -3.94 16.68 19.92
N LYS A 111 -3.74 17.67 20.81
CA LYS A 111 -4.83 18.53 21.29
C LYS A 111 -5.57 19.28 20.18
N ALA A 112 -4.89 19.61 19.07
CA ALA A 112 -5.45 20.38 17.97
C ALA A 112 -5.94 19.52 16.79
N ASN A 113 -5.63 18.22 16.76
CA ASN A 113 -5.90 17.32 15.63
C ASN A 113 -6.51 16.00 16.12
N PRO A 114 -7.76 15.66 15.78
CA PRO A 114 -8.37 14.40 16.20
C PRO A 114 -7.67 13.21 15.54
N MET A 115 -7.05 12.35 16.37
CA MET A 115 -6.39 11.13 15.89
C MET A 115 -7.35 9.97 15.68
N LEU A 116 -8.44 9.92 16.45
CA LEU A 116 -9.52 8.94 16.34
C LEU A 116 -10.81 9.67 15.96
N ILE A 117 -11.39 9.35 14.81
CA ILE A 117 -12.57 9.99 14.22
C ILE A 117 -13.72 8.99 14.07
N GLN A 118 -14.96 9.49 14.12
CA GLN A 118 -16.16 8.69 13.89
C GLN A 118 -16.74 8.96 12.50
N VAL A 119 -16.95 7.92 11.72
CA VAL A 119 -17.48 7.96 10.35
C VAL A 119 -18.84 7.23 10.24
N PRO A 120 -19.73 7.62 9.32
CA PRO A 120 -20.92 6.84 9.01
C PRO A 120 -20.55 5.56 8.24
N VAL A 121 -21.25 4.45 8.50
CA VAL A 121 -21.08 3.24 7.67
C VAL A 121 -22.18 3.25 6.61
N LEU A 122 -21.88 3.80 5.43
CA LEU A 122 -22.83 3.94 4.34
C LEU A 122 -23.45 2.59 3.96
N GLY A 123 -24.71 2.61 3.53
CA GLY A 123 -25.54 1.41 3.37
C GLY A 123 -26.12 0.87 4.68
N THR A 124 -25.82 1.47 5.85
CA THR A 124 -26.39 1.07 7.15
C THR A 124 -26.81 2.28 8.01
N ARG A 125 -27.23 2.03 9.26
CA ARG A 125 -27.40 3.05 10.32
C ARG A 125 -26.24 3.07 11.33
N ARG A 126 -25.17 2.30 11.11
CA ARG A 126 -24.00 2.20 12.01
C ARG A 126 -23.11 3.44 11.87
N LYS A 127 -22.33 3.70 12.92
CA LYS A 127 -21.14 4.56 12.86
C LYS A 127 -19.93 3.76 13.33
N PHE A 128 -18.80 3.93 12.65
CA PHE A 128 -17.54 3.26 12.95
C PHE A 128 -16.51 4.26 13.47
N TRP A 129 -15.50 3.78 14.20
CA TRP A 129 -14.41 4.61 14.72
C TRP A 129 -13.10 4.19 14.05
N ARG A 130 -12.39 5.13 13.42
CA ARG A 130 -11.12 4.88 12.75
C ARG A 130 -10.07 5.93 13.04
N LEU A 131 -8.82 5.59 12.76
CA LEU A 131 -7.72 6.56 12.81
C LEU A 131 -7.87 7.54 11.63
N SER A 132 -7.47 8.79 11.85
CA SER A 132 -7.27 9.76 10.77
C SER A 132 -5.97 9.46 10.01
N ASP A 133 -5.88 9.85 8.73
CA ASP A 133 -4.69 9.54 7.90
C ASP A 133 -3.40 10.21 8.43
N ASN A 134 -3.52 11.29 9.19
CA ASN A 134 -2.38 11.86 9.92
C ASN A 134 -1.95 10.95 11.08
N ALA A 135 -2.89 10.34 11.81
CA ALA A 135 -2.57 9.46 12.92
C ALA A 135 -1.94 8.13 12.48
N THR A 136 -2.38 7.56 11.35
CA THR A 136 -1.73 6.38 10.74
C THR A 136 -0.31 6.73 10.25
N ARG A 137 -0.16 7.87 9.55
CA ARG A 137 1.15 8.41 9.10
C ARG A 137 2.12 8.65 10.27
N ILE A 138 1.69 9.31 11.34
CA ILE A 138 2.49 9.57 12.55
C ILE A 138 2.96 8.24 13.17
N SER A 139 2.05 7.27 13.28
CA SER A 139 2.34 5.95 13.86
C SER A 139 3.35 5.16 13.03
N ARG A 140 3.24 5.18 11.70
CA ARG A 140 4.23 4.58 10.80
C ARG A 140 5.58 5.29 10.86
N LYS A 141 5.62 6.64 10.85
CA LYS A 141 6.88 7.38 10.90
C LYS A 141 7.64 7.13 12.21
N LEU A 142 6.94 7.03 13.35
CA LEU A 142 7.55 6.62 14.61
C LEU A 142 8.12 5.19 14.57
N ALA A 143 7.37 4.22 14.02
CA ALA A 143 7.87 2.85 13.88
C ALA A 143 9.07 2.74 12.91
N LEU A 144 9.09 3.52 11.83
CA LEU A 144 10.22 3.60 10.89
C LEU A 144 11.48 4.19 11.53
N ILE A 145 11.34 5.20 12.40
CA ILE A 145 12.49 5.79 13.14
C ILE A 145 13.13 4.72 14.03
N LEU A 146 12.33 3.93 14.76
CA LEU A 146 12.85 2.84 15.60
C LEU A 146 13.52 1.76 14.74
N ARG A 147 12.82 1.23 13.73
CA ARG A 147 13.36 0.22 12.81
C ARG A 147 14.68 0.64 12.14
N SER A 148 14.81 1.92 11.79
CA SER A 148 16.05 2.49 11.23
C SER A 148 17.21 2.38 12.22
N GLN A 149 17.00 2.71 13.50
CA GLN A 149 18.05 2.58 14.51
C GLN A 149 18.34 1.12 14.86
N HIS A 150 17.31 0.26 14.95
CA HIS A 150 17.48 -1.17 15.15
C HIS A 150 18.32 -1.82 14.01
N SER A 151 18.12 -1.39 12.75
CA SER A 151 18.91 -1.89 11.61
C SER A 151 20.39 -1.54 11.63
N VAL A 152 20.80 -0.53 12.41
CA VAL A 152 22.22 -0.18 12.66
C VAL A 152 22.68 -0.61 14.06
N GLY A 153 21.98 -1.58 14.67
CA GLY A 153 22.35 -2.17 15.96
C GLY A 153 22.17 -1.24 17.15
N LYS A 154 21.20 -0.31 17.10
CA LYS A 154 20.94 0.67 18.17
C LYS A 154 19.51 0.62 18.68
N PHE A 155 19.32 0.92 19.97
CA PHE A 155 18.04 1.01 20.67
C PHE A 155 18.01 2.28 21.54
N LEU A 156 16.84 2.71 22.03
CA LEU A 156 16.73 3.91 22.88
C LEU A 156 17.41 3.69 24.24
N SER A 157 18.23 4.64 24.67
CA SER A 157 18.87 4.61 26.00
C SER A 157 17.88 4.80 27.16
N ALA A 158 16.67 5.29 26.87
CA ALA A 158 15.61 5.54 27.84
C ALA A 158 14.21 5.39 27.20
N PRO A 159 13.17 4.96 27.95
CA PRO A 159 11.82 4.74 27.41
C PRO A 159 11.25 5.97 26.67
N LEU A 160 10.75 5.75 25.44
CA LEU A 160 10.14 6.79 24.62
C LEU A 160 8.95 7.46 25.32
N GLN A 161 8.92 8.80 25.32
CA GLN A 161 7.83 9.60 25.91
C GLN A 161 7.15 10.50 24.87
N VAL A 162 5.91 10.94 25.17
CA VAL A 162 5.17 11.90 24.34
C VAL A 162 5.94 13.23 24.15
N SER A 163 6.69 13.66 25.17
CA SER A 163 7.57 14.84 25.16
C SER A 163 8.73 14.74 24.17
N ASN A 164 9.14 13.52 23.79
CA ASN A 164 10.18 13.32 22.79
C ASN A 164 9.68 13.51 21.35
N VAL A 165 8.38 13.40 21.11
CA VAL A 165 7.81 13.39 19.77
C VAL A 165 7.47 14.81 19.32
N TRP A 166 7.94 15.19 18.14
CA TRP A 166 7.66 16.47 17.49
C TRP A 166 7.05 16.25 16.12
N ILE A 167 5.97 16.97 15.81
CA ILE A 167 5.08 16.70 14.67
C ILE A 167 4.87 17.98 13.86
N GLY A 168 5.05 17.91 12.54
CA GLY A 168 4.79 19.00 11.61
C GLY A 168 3.36 18.99 11.07
N SER A 169 3.00 20.06 10.34
CA SER A 169 1.67 20.26 9.75
C SER A 169 1.18 19.07 8.93
N THR A 170 2.05 18.49 8.10
CA THR A 170 1.75 17.36 7.20
C THR A 170 1.85 15.98 7.86
N GLY A 171 2.01 15.91 9.19
CA GLY A 171 2.25 14.65 9.89
C GLY A 171 3.65 14.08 9.64
N THR A 172 4.62 14.93 9.31
CA THR A 172 6.06 14.66 9.54
C THR A 172 6.31 14.47 11.03
N VAL A 173 7.30 13.64 11.38
CA VAL A 173 7.67 13.35 12.77
C VAL A 173 9.19 13.36 12.89
N LYS A 174 9.71 14.05 13.91
CA LYS A 174 11.11 13.95 14.37
C LYS A 174 11.10 13.63 15.88
N LEU A 175 12.14 12.95 16.38
CA LEU A 175 12.35 12.77 17.82
C LEU A 175 13.34 13.82 18.33
N ARG A 176 13.14 14.31 19.56
CA ARG A 176 14.04 15.24 20.26
C ARG A 176 14.24 14.81 21.72
N GLY A 177 15.40 15.11 22.29
CA GLY A 177 15.74 14.72 23.67
C GLY A 177 15.78 13.20 23.88
N VAL A 178 16.05 12.42 22.83
CA VAL A 178 16.33 10.98 22.89
C VAL A 178 17.80 10.75 22.59
N SER A 179 18.36 9.67 23.13
CA SER A 179 19.64 9.12 22.70
C SER A 179 19.48 7.64 22.37
N PHE A 180 20.34 7.14 21.49
CA PHE A 180 20.36 5.75 21.07
C PHE A 180 21.71 5.12 21.45
N ASN A 181 21.68 3.94 22.06
CA ASN A 181 22.87 3.16 22.40
C ASN A 181 22.95 1.90 21.54
N GLY A 182 24.17 1.41 21.25
CA GLY A 182 24.41 0.10 20.63
C GLY A 182 25.00 -0.94 21.60
N GLU A 183 25.56 -0.51 22.73
CA GLU A 183 26.08 -1.43 23.75
C GLU A 183 24.93 -2.21 24.40
N GLY A 184 24.99 -3.54 24.33
CA GLY A 184 23.92 -4.41 24.82
C GLY A 184 22.65 -4.43 23.95
N PHE A 185 22.75 -4.10 22.66
CA PHE A 185 21.66 -4.27 21.70
C PHE A 185 21.20 -5.73 21.62
N SER A 186 19.89 -5.96 21.78
CA SER A 186 19.26 -7.29 21.70
C SER A 186 17.79 -7.19 21.27
N ILE A 187 17.16 -8.33 20.99
CA ILE A 187 15.73 -8.38 20.64
C ILE A 187 14.83 -7.94 21.81
N GLU A 188 15.27 -8.11 23.06
CA GLU A 188 14.58 -7.60 24.26
C GLU A 188 14.54 -6.07 24.25
N ARG A 189 15.63 -5.40 23.84
CA ARG A 189 15.65 -3.94 23.70
C ARG A 189 14.71 -3.45 22.60
N VAL A 190 14.70 -4.12 21.45
CA VAL A 190 13.78 -3.85 20.34
C VAL A 190 12.31 -4.02 20.78
N ARG A 191 12.00 -5.06 21.58
CA ARG A 191 10.67 -5.25 22.18
C ARG A 191 10.31 -4.13 23.15
N ASP A 192 11.22 -3.70 24.02
CA ASP A 192 10.97 -2.60 24.96
C ASP A 192 10.69 -1.28 24.22
N ASP A 193 11.41 -0.97 23.15
CA ASP A 193 11.19 0.23 22.33
C ASP A 193 9.81 0.21 21.65
N TYR A 194 9.38 -0.93 21.09
CA TYR A 194 8.03 -1.05 20.52
C TYR A 194 6.92 -1.06 21.59
N LYS A 195 7.14 -1.66 22.76
CA LYS A 195 6.20 -1.55 23.90
C LYS A 195 6.05 -0.09 24.35
N ASN A 196 7.13 0.67 24.36
CA ASN A 196 7.10 2.09 24.69
C ASN A 196 6.44 2.93 23.58
N LEU A 197 6.64 2.58 22.31
CA LEU A 197 5.86 3.16 21.20
C LEU A 197 4.35 2.91 21.37
N SER A 198 3.92 1.69 21.69
CA SER A 198 2.50 1.37 21.92
C SER A 198 1.90 2.25 23.03
N LYS A 199 2.62 2.45 24.14
CA LYS A 199 2.21 3.38 25.22
C LYS A 199 2.08 4.83 24.71
N VAL A 200 3.06 5.31 23.93
CA VAL A 200 3.06 6.68 23.36
C VAL A 200 1.91 6.89 22.38
N LEU A 201 1.67 5.95 21.45
CA LEU A 201 0.56 6.04 20.50
C LEU A 201 -0.80 6.08 21.20
N GLN A 202 -1.02 5.22 22.20
CA GLN A 202 -2.23 5.29 23.02
C GLN A 202 -2.35 6.61 23.80
N ALA A 203 -1.23 7.15 24.30
CA ALA A 203 -1.24 8.43 25.03
C ALA A 203 -1.59 9.60 24.10
N LEU A 204 -1.05 9.65 22.87
CA LEU A 204 -1.40 10.66 21.87
C LEU A 204 -2.89 10.62 21.50
N ILE A 205 -3.45 9.43 21.30
CA ILE A 205 -4.88 9.23 21.03
C ILE A 205 -5.74 9.76 22.21
N ARG A 206 -5.37 9.46 23.45
CA ARG A 206 -6.05 10.01 24.65
C ARG A 206 -5.95 11.54 24.72
N ILE A 207 -4.79 12.11 24.37
CA ILE A 207 -4.56 13.57 24.36
C ILE A 207 -5.40 14.26 23.28
N SER A 208 -5.69 13.61 22.15
CA SER A 208 -6.61 14.12 21.12
C SER A 208 -8.10 13.90 21.45
N GLY A 209 -8.45 13.55 22.70
CA GLY A 209 -9.82 13.21 23.12
C GLY A 209 -10.33 11.85 22.61
N GLY A 210 -9.48 11.04 21.97
CA GLY A 210 -9.83 9.72 21.46
C GLY A 210 -9.95 8.67 22.57
N ASN A 211 -11.05 7.90 22.56
CA ASN A 211 -11.22 6.80 23.50
C ASN A 211 -10.54 5.53 22.95
N VAL A 212 -9.48 5.07 23.62
CA VAL A 212 -8.70 3.87 23.26
C VAL A 212 -9.55 2.59 23.29
N ALA A 213 -10.63 2.52 24.07
CA ALA A 213 -11.58 1.41 24.06
C ALA A 213 -12.56 1.43 22.86
N LYS A 214 -12.42 2.40 21.93
CA LYS A 214 -13.15 2.51 20.67
C LYS A 214 -12.23 2.52 19.44
N LEU A 215 -11.00 2.01 19.57
CA LEU A 215 -10.12 1.82 18.42
C LEU A 215 -10.72 0.79 17.46
N PRO A 216 -10.48 0.90 16.13
CA PRO A 216 -10.85 -0.16 15.21
C PRO A 216 -10.05 -1.44 15.54
N PRO A 217 -10.60 -2.63 15.26
CA PRO A 217 -9.94 -3.88 15.61
C PRO A 217 -8.55 -4.08 14.97
N ASP A 218 -8.34 -3.60 13.73
CA ASP A 218 -7.04 -3.72 13.05
C ASP A 218 -5.94 -2.89 13.73
N TYR A 219 -6.22 -1.64 14.09
CA TYR A 219 -5.29 -0.80 14.84
C TYR A 219 -5.11 -1.27 16.29
N SER A 220 -6.14 -1.87 16.89
CA SER A 220 -6.02 -2.52 18.20
C SER A 220 -5.06 -3.72 18.13
N GLY A 221 -5.17 -4.53 17.08
CA GLY A 221 -4.24 -5.63 16.77
C GLY A 221 -2.81 -5.15 16.47
N PHE A 222 -2.65 -3.99 15.84
CA PHE A 222 -1.35 -3.34 15.65
C PHE A 222 -0.72 -2.90 16.97
N LEU A 223 -1.47 -2.23 17.87
CA LEU A 223 -0.95 -1.86 19.19
C LEU A 223 -0.61 -3.07 20.07
N ALA A 224 -1.30 -4.20 19.87
CA ALA A 224 -0.99 -5.47 20.52
C ALA A 224 0.28 -6.13 19.94
N LEU A 225 0.48 -6.09 18.61
CA LEU A 225 1.72 -6.54 17.95
C LEU A 225 2.95 -5.77 18.46
N LEU A 226 2.82 -4.45 18.65
CA LEU A 226 3.88 -3.63 19.27
C LEU A 226 4.18 -4.03 20.74
N GLY A 227 3.27 -4.74 21.40
CA GLY A 227 3.41 -5.18 22.79
C GLY A 227 3.88 -6.63 22.96
N ASP A 228 4.03 -7.40 21.86
CA ASP A 228 4.25 -8.85 21.90
C ASP A 228 5.65 -9.21 22.41
N ASP A 229 5.71 -9.92 23.54
CA ASP A 229 6.95 -10.47 24.12
C ASP A 229 7.67 -11.47 23.19
N ASN A 230 6.99 -12.00 22.18
CA ASN A 230 7.51 -13.00 21.24
C ASN A 230 8.02 -12.39 19.92
N LEU A 231 7.95 -11.06 19.75
CA LEU A 231 8.42 -10.37 18.55
C LEU A 231 9.86 -10.77 18.20
N ARG A 232 10.17 -10.96 16.91
CA ARG A 232 11.52 -11.25 16.38
C ARG A 232 11.94 -10.12 15.43
N MET A 233 13.24 -9.97 15.19
CA MET A 233 13.78 -8.90 14.30
C MET A 233 13.09 -8.84 12.92
N LYS A 234 12.78 -9.99 12.30
CA LYS A 234 12.09 -10.01 11.00
C LYS A 234 10.66 -9.45 11.05
N ASP A 235 10.01 -9.50 12.21
CA ASP A 235 8.63 -9.03 12.38
C ASP A 235 8.55 -7.49 12.43
N GLU A 236 9.68 -6.78 12.47
CA GLU A 236 9.75 -5.33 12.23
C GLU A 236 9.26 -4.92 10.84
N PHE A 237 9.46 -5.78 9.82
CA PHE A 237 8.91 -5.53 8.48
C PHE A 237 7.37 -5.50 8.52
N LEU A 238 6.76 -6.44 9.27
CA LEU A 238 5.32 -6.48 9.51
C LEU A 238 4.83 -5.31 10.37
N ILE A 239 5.61 -4.86 11.36
CA ILE A 239 5.26 -3.68 12.17
C ILE A 239 5.11 -2.44 11.29
N VAL A 240 6.14 -2.07 10.52
CA VAL A 240 6.08 -0.81 9.75
C VAL A 240 5.09 -0.90 8.58
N ASN A 241 4.96 -2.08 7.96
CA ASN A 241 4.06 -2.33 6.83
C ASN A 241 2.68 -2.90 7.23
N ASN A 242 2.23 -2.69 8.47
CA ASN A 242 0.93 -3.15 8.92
C ASN A 242 -0.21 -2.40 8.20
N ALA A 243 -1.26 -3.10 7.75
CA ALA A 243 -2.38 -2.47 7.03
C ALA A 243 -3.14 -1.42 7.85
N ALA A 244 -3.13 -1.50 9.19
CA ALA A 244 -3.71 -0.48 10.08
C ALA A 244 -2.98 0.87 10.01
N LEU A 245 -1.85 0.95 9.30
CA LEU A 245 -1.06 2.15 9.05
C LEU A 245 -1.23 2.70 7.62
N LEU A 246 -2.00 2.05 6.75
CA LEU A 246 -2.23 2.50 5.37
C LEU A 246 -3.12 3.76 5.35
N PRO A 247 -2.78 4.80 4.56
CA PRO A 247 -3.73 5.86 4.23
C PRO A 247 -4.95 5.28 3.51
N MET A 248 -6.16 5.78 3.80
CA MET A 248 -7.41 5.20 3.28
C MET A 248 -7.36 5.00 1.75
N LYS A 249 -6.97 6.06 1.03
CA LYS A 249 -6.86 6.10 -0.44
C LYS A 249 -5.96 5.03 -1.08
N ASN A 250 -5.07 4.38 -0.32
CA ASN A 250 -4.14 3.36 -0.83
C ASN A 250 -4.61 1.93 -0.52
N ARG A 251 -5.61 1.74 0.36
CA ARG A 251 -6.05 0.40 0.82
C ARG A 251 -6.62 -0.45 -0.31
N THR A 252 -7.30 0.17 -1.28
CA THR A 252 -7.85 -0.50 -2.47
C THR A 252 -6.76 -1.17 -3.31
N GLU A 253 -5.67 -0.45 -3.61
CA GLU A 253 -4.55 -0.97 -4.39
C GLU A 253 -3.85 -2.11 -3.66
N VAL A 254 -3.58 -1.93 -2.35
CA VAL A 254 -2.97 -2.97 -1.53
C VAL A 254 -3.86 -4.21 -1.44
N PHE A 255 -5.18 -4.07 -1.27
CA PHE A 255 -6.07 -5.23 -1.29
C PHE A 255 -5.95 -6.02 -2.60
N LEU A 256 -5.96 -5.35 -3.75
CA LEU A 256 -5.87 -6.00 -5.07
C LEU A 256 -4.51 -6.68 -5.29
N MET A 257 -3.41 -6.03 -4.88
CA MET A 257 -2.05 -6.59 -4.85
C MET A 257 -1.95 -7.88 -4.01
N LEU A 258 -2.42 -7.83 -2.75
CA LEU A 258 -2.35 -9.00 -1.86
C LEU A 258 -3.32 -10.11 -2.29
N HIS A 259 -4.48 -9.75 -2.83
CA HIS A 259 -5.41 -10.69 -3.48
C HIS A 259 -4.74 -11.38 -4.67
N GLU A 260 -4.02 -10.67 -5.54
CA GLU A 260 -3.29 -11.27 -6.66
C GLU A 260 -2.21 -12.25 -6.18
N ARG A 261 -1.45 -11.91 -5.13
CA ARG A 261 -0.47 -12.83 -4.52
C ARG A 261 -1.14 -14.10 -3.98
N ILE A 262 -2.22 -13.96 -3.20
CA ILE A 262 -2.90 -15.10 -2.53
C ILE A 262 -3.69 -15.96 -3.50
N VAL A 263 -4.55 -15.35 -4.32
CA VAL A 263 -5.59 -16.05 -5.09
C VAL A 263 -5.05 -16.56 -6.42
N LYS A 264 -4.32 -15.73 -7.16
CA LYS A 264 -3.76 -16.07 -8.49
C LYS A 264 -2.38 -16.70 -8.38
N TYR A 265 -1.38 -16.01 -7.80
CA TYR A 265 0.01 -16.50 -7.80
C TYR A 265 0.13 -17.78 -6.97
N LEU A 266 -0.15 -17.74 -5.67
CA LEU A 266 -0.10 -18.93 -4.81
C LEU A 266 -1.15 -19.99 -5.23
N GLY A 267 -2.28 -19.59 -5.82
CA GLY A 267 -3.22 -20.54 -6.42
C GLY A 267 -2.64 -21.38 -7.56
N ARG A 268 -1.63 -20.88 -8.27
CA ARG A 268 -0.93 -21.56 -9.36
C ARG A 268 0.40 -22.19 -8.91
N THR A 269 1.15 -21.54 -8.02
CA THR A 269 2.51 -21.98 -7.62
C THR A 269 2.57 -22.76 -6.31
N ASN A 270 1.67 -22.51 -5.35
CA ASN A 270 1.69 -23.18 -4.04
C ASN A 270 0.28 -23.21 -3.39
N LYS A 271 -0.57 -24.13 -3.88
CA LYS A 271 -1.94 -24.32 -3.37
C LYS A 271 -1.99 -24.59 -1.85
N ALA A 272 -0.92 -25.12 -1.24
CA ALA A 272 -0.82 -25.33 0.20
C ALA A 272 -0.71 -23.99 0.98
N LYS A 273 0.17 -23.07 0.56
CA LYS A 273 0.23 -21.70 1.12
C LYS A 273 -1.08 -20.95 0.94
N LYS A 274 -1.71 -21.01 -0.25
CA LYS A 274 -3.04 -20.42 -0.48
C LYS A 274 -4.06 -20.95 0.55
N LYS A 275 -4.11 -22.27 0.78
CA LYS A 275 -5.01 -22.87 1.77
C LYS A 275 -4.69 -22.45 3.21
N SER A 276 -3.41 -22.40 3.58
CA SER A 276 -2.94 -21.94 4.89
C SER A 276 -3.45 -20.52 5.18
N ILE A 277 -3.14 -19.56 4.28
CA ILE A 277 -3.55 -18.15 4.39
C ILE A 277 -5.07 -18.01 4.47
N LEU A 278 -5.82 -18.64 3.56
CA LEU A 278 -7.28 -18.55 3.53
C LEU A 278 -7.91 -19.10 4.82
N SER A 279 -7.37 -20.19 5.40
CA SER A 279 -7.85 -20.79 6.66
C SER A 279 -7.63 -19.93 7.92
N LYS A 280 -7.06 -18.74 7.77
CA LYS A 280 -6.74 -17.80 8.86
C LYS A 280 -7.33 -16.40 8.65
N LEU A 281 -8.06 -16.18 7.56
CA LEU A 281 -8.77 -14.91 7.35
C LEU A 281 -10.00 -14.78 8.29
N PRO A 282 -10.39 -13.55 8.66
CA PRO A 282 -11.51 -13.30 9.57
C PRO A 282 -12.88 -13.42 8.88
N TYR A 283 -13.95 -13.44 9.67
CA TYR A 283 -15.36 -13.34 9.22
C TYR A 283 -15.94 -14.53 8.41
N GLU A 284 -15.35 -15.73 8.49
CA GLU A 284 -15.77 -16.88 7.64
C GLU A 284 -17.28 -17.24 7.75
N ASN A 285 -17.85 -17.12 8.95
CA ASN A 285 -19.21 -17.56 9.27
C ASN A 285 -20.30 -16.53 8.93
N ASP A 286 -19.95 -15.24 8.94
CA ASP A 286 -20.87 -14.10 9.01
C ASP A 286 -20.69 -13.08 7.87
N TRP A 287 -19.57 -13.08 7.15
CA TRP A 287 -19.30 -12.03 6.15
C TRP A 287 -20.39 -11.85 5.10
N LEU A 288 -21.02 -12.95 4.63
CA LEU A 288 -22.06 -12.89 3.60
C LEU A 288 -23.35 -12.28 4.15
N ASP A 289 -23.62 -12.44 5.45
CA ASP A 289 -24.79 -11.84 6.10
C ASP A 289 -24.55 -10.35 6.33
N THR A 290 -23.33 -9.97 6.74
CA THR A 290 -22.88 -8.56 6.78
C THR A 290 -22.96 -7.90 5.41
N ALA A 291 -22.50 -8.58 4.34
CA ALA A 291 -22.59 -8.10 2.97
C ALA A 291 -24.05 -7.90 2.49
N ARG A 292 -24.97 -8.78 2.93
CA ARG A 292 -26.41 -8.68 2.63
C ARG A 292 -27.12 -7.61 3.46
N ALA A 293 -26.64 -7.34 4.68
CA ALA A 293 -27.21 -6.32 5.57
C ALA A 293 -26.81 -4.88 5.21
N ASN A 294 -25.67 -4.68 4.54
CA ASN A 294 -25.24 -3.38 4.04
C ASN A 294 -25.84 -3.08 2.65
N ALA A 295 -26.64 -2.03 2.52
CA ALA A 295 -27.40 -1.73 1.31
C ALA A 295 -26.55 -1.31 0.08
N GLN A 296 -25.28 -0.90 0.26
CA GLN A 296 -24.35 -0.65 -0.86
C GLN A 296 -23.70 -1.97 -1.30
N ILE A 297 -23.12 -2.72 -0.35
CA ILE A 297 -22.44 -3.99 -0.63
C ILE A 297 -23.42 -5.04 -1.19
N ASN A 298 -24.66 -5.09 -0.68
CA ASN A 298 -25.66 -6.10 -1.09
C ASN A 298 -25.98 -6.04 -2.59
N GLN A 299 -25.85 -4.88 -3.25
CA GLN A 299 -26.06 -4.75 -4.70
C GLN A 299 -25.10 -5.64 -5.50
N TRP A 300 -23.88 -5.84 -5.00
CA TRP A 300 -22.87 -6.74 -5.57
C TRP A 300 -23.15 -8.21 -5.27
N VAL A 301 -23.93 -8.51 -4.23
CA VAL A 301 -24.33 -9.87 -3.86
C VAL A 301 -25.54 -10.33 -4.68
N VAL A 302 -26.58 -9.49 -4.80
CA VAL A 302 -27.85 -9.87 -5.48
C VAL A 302 -27.78 -9.83 -7.01
N ASN A 303 -26.94 -8.98 -7.60
CA ASN A 303 -26.81 -8.85 -9.05
C ASN A 303 -25.65 -9.68 -9.65
N ALA A 304 -25.03 -10.57 -8.85
CA ALA A 304 -23.93 -11.42 -9.28
C ALA A 304 -24.41 -12.59 -10.15
N GLN A 305 -23.71 -12.85 -11.26
CA GLN A 305 -23.98 -13.99 -12.15
C GLN A 305 -23.73 -15.35 -11.49
N ASN A 306 -22.83 -15.40 -10.51
CA ASN A 306 -22.49 -16.61 -9.74
C ASN A 306 -22.74 -16.34 -8.26
N GLU A 307 -23.51 -17.21 -7.59
CA GLU A 307 -23.81 -17.06 -6.17
C GLU A 307 -22.53 -17.06 -5.31
N TYR A 308 -22.52 -16.23 -4.27
CA TYR A 308 -21.47 -16.23 -3.25
C TYR A 308 -21.81 -17.22 -2.13
N LYS A 309 -20.90 -18.17 -1.87
CA LYS A 309 -20.99 -19.14 -0.78
C LYS A 309 -20.27 -18.59 0.44
N LYS A 310 -20.69 -18.97 1.66
CA LYS A 310 -19.99 -18.62 2.91
C LYS A 310 -18.62 -19.30 3.00
N THR A 311 -17.62 -18.72 2.34
CA THR A 311 -16.24 -19.20 2.30
C THR A 311 -15.26 -18.03 2.20
N GLN A 312 -14.01 -18.23 2.61
CA GLN A 312 -12.98 -17.19 2.52
C GLN A 312 -12.56 -16.84 1.08
N SER A 313 -12.66 -17.79 0.14
CA SER A 313 -12.41 -17.51 -1.28
C SER A 313 -13.44 -16.52 -1.83
N ASP A 314 -14.71 -16.69 -1.46
CA ASP A 314 -15.79 -15.83 -1.93
C ASP A 314 -15.86 -14.47 -1.22
N LEU A 315 -15.37 -14.35 0.03
CA LEU A 315 -15.16 -13.05 0.68
C LEU A 315 -14.15 -12.21 -0.10
N LEU A 316 -13.02 -12.81 -0.47
CA LEU A 316 -12.02 -12.17 -1.31
C LEU A 316 -12.56 -11.87 -2.72
N ARG A 317 -13.34 -12.78 -3.31
CA ARG A 317 -14.01 -12.60 -4.62
C ARG A 317 -14.93 -11.37 -4.61
N LEU A 318 -15.76 -11.21 -3.57
CA LEU A 318 -16.62 -10.03 -3.41
C LEU A 318 -15.76 -8.76 -3.26
N ASN A 319 -14.83 -8.76 -2.29
CA ASN A 319 -13.98 -7.61 -2.00
C ASN A 319 -13.12 -7.17 -3.21
N ARG A 320 -12.73 -8.11 -4.08
CA ARG A 320 -12.07 -7.82 -5.37
C ARG A 320 -13.02 -7.23 -6.38
N ASN A 321 -14.21 -7.81 -6.54
CA ASN A 321 -15.16 -7.38 -7.56
C ASN A 321 -15.69 -5.97 -7.29
N VAL A 322 -16.01 -5.64 -6.03
CA VAL A 322 -16.39 -4.27 -5.63
C VAL A 322 -15.26 -3.29 -5.98
N ARG A 323 -14.02 -3.57 -5.54
CA ARG A 323 -12.86 -2.70 -5.76
C ARG A 323 -12.42 -2.56 -7.23
N SER A 324 -12.70 -3.56 -8.07
CA SER A 324 -12.23 -3.59 -9.47
C SER A 324 -13.14 -2.83 -10.46
N HIS A 325 -14.38 -2.50 -10.09
CA HIS A 325 -15.34 -1.84 -10.98
C HIS A 325 -15.93 -0.57 -10.35
N LEU A 326 -15.15 0.06 -9.46
CA LEU A 326 -15.46 1.26 -8.67
C LEU A 326 -16.17 2.37 -9.47
N HIS A 327 -15.63 2.70 -10.66
CA HIS A 327 -16.13 3.77 -11.52
C HIS A 327 -17.42 3.42 -12.29
N GLU A 328 -17.84 2.15 -12.34
CA GLU A 328 -19.12 1.77 -12.96
C GLU A 328 -20.32 2.11 -12.05
N TYR A 329 -20.11 2.31 -10.74
CA TYR A 329 -21.17 2.54 -9.74
C TYR A 329 -21.02 3.84 -8.95
N ASN A 330 -19.99 4.66 -9.27
CA ASN A 330 -19.81 6.02 -8.75
C ASN A 330 -19.79 6.12 -7.21
N ASP A 331 -19.08 5.19 -6.56
CA ASP A 331 -19.08 4.98 -5.10
C ASP A 331 -17.70 5.31 -4.50
N ASP A 332 -17.33 6.60 -4.50
CA ASP A 332 -16.00 7.08 -4.07
C ASP A 332 -15.63 6.71 -2.62
N ASP A 333 -16.63 6.45 -1.77
CA ASP A 333 -16.46 6.08 -0.36
C ASP A 333 -16.33 4.56 -0.11
N ILE A 334 -16.43 3.71 -1.14
CA ILE A 334 -16.57 2.24 -0.97
C ILE A 334 -15.43 1.59 -0.18
N GLU A 335 -14.20 2.11 -0.24
CA GLU A 335 -13.09 1.59 0.58
C GLU A 335 -13.30 1.84 2.08
N GLU A 336 -13.90 2.98 2.45
CA GLU A 336 -14.30 3.26 3.83
C GLU A 336 -15.45 2.34 4.27
N ILE A 337 -16.42 2.06 3.38
CA ILE A 337 -17.50 1.10 3.66
C ILE A 337 -16.93 -0.31 3.91
N LEU A 338 -16.11 -0.81 2.99
CA LEU A 338 -15.47 -2.13 3.07
C LEU A 338 -14.56 -2.26 4.29
N TYR A 339 -13.86 -1.17 4.67
CA TYR A 339 -13.09 -1.12 5.91
C TYR A 339 -13.97 -1.10 7.17
N CYS A 340 -15.09 -0.38 7.18
CA CYS A 340 -15.98 -0.31 8.35
C CYS A 340 -16.72 -1.63 8.63
N GLU A 341 -16.98 -2.45 7.60
CA GLU A 341 -17.62 -3.77 7.77
C GLU A 341 -16.59 -4.89 8.01
N TRP A 342 -15.40 -4.83 7.42
CA TRP A 342 -14.34 -5.85 7.56
C TRP A 342 -12.96 -5.28 7.92
N PRO A 343 -12.80 -4.58 9.06
CA PRO A 343 -11.61 -3.79 9.35
C PRO A 343 -10.32 -4.61 9.38
N GLU A 344 -10.38 -5.84 9.89
CA GLU A 344 -9.21 -6.70 10.10
C GLU A 344 -8.76 -7.41 8.82
N LEU A 345 -9.62 -7.52 7.79
CA LEU A 345 -9.37 -8.37 6.62
C LEU A 345 -8.01 -8.09 5.98
N LEU A 346 -7.72 -6.81 5.70
CA LEU A 346 -6.45 -6.41 5.09
C LEU A 346 -5.25 -6.59 6.03
N ALA A 347 -5.41 -6.35 7.33
CA ALA A 347 -4.35 -6.54 8.32
C ALA A 347 -4.00 -8.02 8.54
N VAL A 348 -5.01 -8.90 8.49
CA VAL A 348 -4.80 -10.35 8.57
C VAL A 348 -4.20 -10.88 7.26
N MET A 349 -4.61 -10.40 6.08
CA MET A 349 -3.95 -10.72 4.81
C MET A 349 -2.45 -10.39 4.85
N VAL A 350 -2.09 -9.18 5.31
CA VAL A 350 -0.69 -8.76 5.51
C VAL A 350 0.04 -9.68 6.51
N LYS A 351 -0.57 -9.97 7.68
CA LYS A 351 0.03 -10.83 8.71
C LYS A 351 0.25 -12.26 8.22
N MET A 352 -0.69 -12.83 7.48
CA MET A 352 -0.56 -14.21 6.97
C MET A 352 0.48 -14.32 5.85
N LEU A 353 0.53 -13.35 4.93
CA LEU A 353 1.60 -13.28 3.92
C LEU A 353 2.98 -13.09 4.59
N HIS A 354 3.08 -12.35 5.70
CA HIS A 354 4.34 -12.23 6.44
C HIS A 354 4.78 -13.56 7.06
N LEU A 355 3.86 -14.29 7.71
CA LEU A 355 4.16 -15.58 8.32
C LEU A 355 4.59 -16.64 7.30
N GLU A 356 3.99 -16.63 6.10
CA GLU A 356 4.36 -17.50 4.99
C GLU A 356 5.61 -17.06 4.22
N GLY A 357 6.22 -15.90 4.53
CA GLY A 357 7.38 -15.37 3.81
C GLY A 357 7.06 -14.85 2.40
N GLU A 358 5.83 -14.37 2.20
CA GLU A 358 5.27 -13.95 0.91
C GLU A 358 4.97 -12.44 0.84
N LEU A 359 5.17 -11.69 1.94
CA LEU A 359 4.82 -10.26 2.00
C LEU A 359 5.88 -9.34 1.37
N GLU A 360 7.18 -9.58 1.61
CA GLU A 360 8.25 -8.69 1.16
C GLU A 360 8.26 -8.55 -0.38
N VAL A 361 8.00 -9.66 -1.08
CA VAL A 361 7.89 -9.76 -2.55
C VAL A 361 6.57 -9.21 -3.13
N THR A 362 5.87 -8.35 -2.40
CA THR A 362 4.68 -7.61 -2.89
C THR A 362 4.93 -6.12 -3.08
N ASP A 363 6.07 -5.59 -2.64
CA ASP A 363 6.38 -4.16 -2.64
C ASP A 363 5.40 -3.26 -1.85
N ILE A 364 4.68 -3.86 -0.89
CA ILE A 364 3.74 -3.17 0.00
C ILE A 364 4.37 -1.95 0.71
N GLN A 365 5.69 -1.96 0.98
CA GLN A 365 6.39 -0.84 1.60
C GLN A 365 6.25 0.48 0.83
N ASN A 366 6.07 0.41 -0.49
CA ASN A 366 5.90 1.56 -1.38
C ASN A 366 4.48 2.15 -1.35
N LYS A 367 3.55 1.55 -0.60
CA LYS A 367 2.11 1.86 -0.63
C LYS A 367 1.60 2.70 0.54
N PHE A 368 2.49 3.36 1.28
CA PHE A 368 2.14 4.14 2.49
C PHE A 368 2.24 5.67 2.34
N GLY A 369 2.88 6.18 1.28
CA GLY A 369 3.07 7.62 1.04
C GLY A 369 4.09 8.26 1.97
#